data_AF-Q2WAP1-F1
#
_entry.id   AF-Q2WAP1-F1
#
_cell.length_a   1.000
_cell.length_b   1.000
_cell.length_c   1.000
_cell.angle_alpha   90.00
_cell.angle_beta   90.00
_cell.angle_gamma   90.00
#
_symmetry.space_group_name_H-M   'P 1'
#
loop_
_entity.id
_entity.type
_entity.pdbx_description
1 polymer ?
#
loop_
_entity_poly.entity_id
_entity_poly.type
_entity_poly.pdbx_seq_one_letter_code
_entity_poly.pdbx_strand_id
1 'polypeptide(L)'
;MKFTIGATCLAVSLLVSGAAFAGADDAKWVAKCISDNSDAKVSVDIVSKYCTCMNNKMDDNETKTITQWEKTHPAEMKACEKEAGWK
;
A
#
# COMPACT_ATOMS: atom_id res chain seq x y z
N MET A 1 40.95 10.14 -27.76
CA MET A 1 39.79 9.80 -28.60
C MET A 1 39.33 8.38 -28.24
N LYS A 2 38.00 8.19 -28.16
CA LYS A 2 37.25 6.92 -27.98
C LYS A 2 37.36 6.37 -26.54
N PHE A 3 36.27 6.18 -25.79
CA PHE A 3 35.10 5.37 -26.12
C PHE A 3 33.75 6.05 -25.78
N THR A 4 32.82 5.93 -26.72
CA THR A 4 31.35 6.02 -26.56
C THR A 4 30.83 4.78 -25.83
N ILE A 5 29.72 4.93 -25.09
CA ILE A 5 28.68 3.98 -24.62
C ILE A 5 28.10 4.68 -23.37
N GLY A 6 26.83 5.00 -23.20
CA GLY A 6 25.59 4.46 -23.71
C GLY A 6 24.62 4.54 -22.53
N ALA A 7 23.48 5.21 -22.71
CA ALA A 7 22.46 5.39 -21.69
C ALA A 7 22.00 4.04 -21.13
N THR A 8 21.91 3.90 -19.81
CA THR A 8 21.10 2.83 -19.21
C THR A 8 20.49 3.33 -17.90
N CYS A 9 19.23 3.73 -18.00
CA CYS A 9 18.32 3.86 -16.87
C CYS A 9 18.28 2.53 -16.12
N LEU A 10 18.66 2.50 -14.85
CA LEU A 10 18.32 1.39 -13.96
C LEU A 10 17.46 1.95 -12.81
N ALA A 11 16.23 2.33 -13.16
CA ALA A 11 15.15 2.43 -12.20
C ALA A 11 14.67 1.01 -11.91
N VAL A 12 15.35 0.32 -11.00
CA VAL A 12 14.88 -0.95 -10.45
C VAL A 12 13.95 -0.62 -9.30
N SER A 13 12.71 -0.26 -9.64
CA SER A 13 11.60 -0.30 -8.69
C SER A 13 11.15 -1.75 -8.60
N LEU A 14 11.69 -2.49 -7.63
CA LEU A 14 11.13 -3.77 -7.21
C LEU A 14 9.72 -3.49 -6.65
N LEU A 15 8.70 -3.56 -7.50
CA LEU A 15 7.36 -3.86 -7.05
C LEU A 15 7.40 -5.34 -6.65
N VAL A 16 7.78 -5.59 -5.40
CA VAL A 16 7.56 -6.89 -4.78
C VAL A 16 6.05 -7.02 -4.57
N SER A 17 5.36 -7.54 -5.59
CA SER A 17 4.00 -8.07 -5.45
C SER A 17 4.09 -9.42 -4.74
N GLY A 18 4.59 -9.41 -3.51
CA GLY A 18 4.51 -10.56 -2.63
C GLY A 18 3.07 -10.67 -2.16
N ALA A 19 2.43 -11.81 -2.39
CA ALA A 19 1.27 -12.18 -1.61
C ALA A 19 1.71 -12.28 -0.14
N ALA A 20 1.60 -11.17 0.58
CA ALA A 20 1.83 -11.13 2.02
C ALA A 20 0.68 -11.91 2.67
N PHE A 21 1.03 -12.99 3.36
CA PHE A 21 0.08 -13.69 4.20
C PHE A 21 -0.18 -12.82 5.42
N ALA A 22 -1.31 -12.12 5.40
CA ALA A 22 -1.84 -11.41 6.56
C ALA A 22 -1.96 -12.40 7.74
N GLY A 23 -1.20 -12.18 8.81
CA GLY A 23 -1.40 -12.81 10.11
C GLY A 23 -2.81 -12.52 10.67
N ALA A 24 -3.15 -13.14 11.80
CA ALA A 24 -4.49 -12.95 12.39
C ALA A 24 -4.79 -11.49 12.76
N ASP A 25 -3.75 -10.72 13.10
CA ASP A 25 -3.87 -9.29 13.42
C ASP A 25 -3.96 -8.44 12.14
N ASP A 26 -3.22 -8.78 11.10
CA ASP A 26 -3.33 -8.18 9.76
C ASP A 26 -4.72 -8.38 9.14
N ALA A 27 -5.31 -9.57 9.30
CA ALA A 27 -6.66 -9.85 8.79
C ALA A 27 -7.72 -9.00 9.50
N LYS A 28 -7.58 -8.78 10.81
CA LYS A 28 -8.45 -7.87 11.57
C LYS A 28 -8.23 -6.43 11.14
N TRP A 29 -6.99 -6.04 10.88
CA TRP A 29 -6.62 -4.71 10.40
C TRP A 29 -7.28 -4.42 9.06
N VAL A 30 -7.17 -5.33 8.08
CA VAL A 30 -7.77 -5.19 6.76
C VAL A 30 -9.30 -5.13 6.84
N ALA A 31 -9.91 -5.98 7.66
CA ALA A 31 -11.36 -5.98 7.86
C ALA A 31 -11.87 -4.66 8.47
N LYS A 32 -11.14 -4.11 9.45
CA LYS A 32 -11.49 -2.81 10.06
C LYS A 32 -11.36 -1.68 9.05
N CYS A 33 -10.27 -1.65 8.28
CA CYS A 33 -10.07 -0.66 7.22
C CYS A 33 -11.19 -0.73 6.17
N ILE A 34 -11.63 -1.92 5.74
CA ILE A 34 -12.75 -2.07 4.80
C ILE A 34 -14.05 -1.53 5.41
N SER A 35 -14.31 -1.86 6.68
CA SER A 35 -15.50 -1.37 7.39
C SER A 35 -15.53 0.16 7.49
N ASP A 36 -14.38 0.77 7.79
CA ASP A 36 -14.25 2.22 7.93
C ASP A 36 -14.41 2.97 6.61
N ASN A 37 -14.25 2.27 5.49
CA ASN A 37 -14.41 2.80 4.14
C ASN A 37 -15.65 2.25 3.44
N SER A 38 -16.61 1.70 4.19
CA SER A 38 -17.84 1.12 3.62
C SER A 38 -18.75 2.15 2.92
N ASP A 39 -18.59 3.44 3.24
CA ASP A 39 -19.29 4.58 2.64
C ASP A 39 -18.51 5.25 1.49
N ALA A 40 -17.32 4.74 1.14
CA ALA A 40 -16.38 5.36 0.20
C ALA A 40 -16.88 5.49 -1.26
N LYS A 41 -18.10 5.05 -1.59
CA LYS A 41 -18.70 5.06 -2.95
C LYS A 41 -17.81 4.45 -4.04
N VAL A 42 -16.87 3.59 -3.67
CA VAL A 42 -16.04 2.77 -4.56
C VAL A 42 -16.34 1.30 -4.31
N SER A 43 -15.95 0.43 -5.25
CA SER A 43 -16.20 -1.00 -5.10
C SER A 43 -15.42 -1.59 -3.91
N VAL A 44 -16.00 -2.59 -3.25
CA VAL A 44 -15.35 -3.29 -2.13
C VAL A 44 -14.01 -3.90 -2.53
N ASP A 45 -13.85 -4.31 -3.80
CA ASP A 45 -12.57 -4.80 -4.34
C ASP A 45 -11.48 -3.72 -4.30
N ILE A 46 -11.80 -2.49 -4.69
CA ILE A 46 -10.87 -1.35 -4.61
C ILE A 46 -10.51 -1.05 -3.15
N VAL A 47 -11.51 -1.00 -2.26
CA VAL A 47 -11.26 -0.79 -0.82
C VAL A 47 -10.38 -1.90 -0.24
N SER A 48 -10.66 -3.15 -0.59
CA SER A 48 -9.89 -4.31 -0.11
C SER A 48 -8.44 -4.26 -0.58
N LYS A 49 -8.18 -3.88 -1.85
CA LYS A 49 -6.83 -3.69 -2.38
C LYS A 49 -6.10 -2.56 -1.68
N TYR A 50 -6.77 -1.42 -1.47
CA TYR A 50 -6.22 -0.29 -0.75
C TYR A 50 -5.83 -0.69 0.68
N CYS A 51 -6.75 -1.32 1.42
CA CYS A 51 -6.49 -1.75 2.79
C CYS A 51 -5.37 -2.79 2.83
N THR A 52 -5.35 -3.77 1.94
CA THR A 52 -4.26 -4.76 1.89
C THR A 52 -2.91 -4.10 1.62
N CYS A 53 -2.85 -3.14 0.69
CA CYS A 53 -1.64 -2.37 0.40
C CYS A 53 -1.16 -1.58 1.63
N MET A 54 -2.08 -0.94 2.35
CA MET A 54 -1.77 -0.18 3.55
C MET A 54 -1.23 -1.08 4.67
N ASN A 55 -1.85 -2.25 4.90
CA ASN A 55 -1.35 -3.23 5.87
C ASN A 55 0.09 -3.65 5.55
N ASN A 56 0.37 -3.98 4.29
CA ASN A 56 1.69 -4.45 3.87
C ASN A 56 2.79 -3.38 3.98
N LYS A 57 2.41 -2.11 4.10
CA LYS A 57 3.34 -1.00 4.32
C LYS A 57 3.52 -0.65 5.80
N MET A 58 2.71 -1.23 6.67
CA MET A 58 2.88 -1.14 8.12
C MET A 58 3.89 -2.17 8.60
N ASP A 59 4.65 -1.80 9.63
CA ASP A 59 5.54 -2.72 10.34
C ASP A 59 4.71 -3.55 11.33
N ASP A 60 5.10 -4.81 11.55
CA ASP A 60 4.45 -5.72 12.50
C ASP A 60 4.46 -5.19 13.95
N ASN A 61 5.36 -4.24 14.27
CA ASN A 61 5.47 -3.60 15.58
C ASN A 61 4.83 -2.20 15.61
N GLU A 62 3.99 -1.85 14.64
CA GLU A 62 3.29 -0.56 14.63
C GLU A 62 2.37 -0.45 15.86
N THR A 63 2.49 0.68 16.57
CA THR A 63 1.75 0.96 17.83
C THR A 63 0.73 2.08 17.69
N LYS A 64 0.79 2.84 16.59
CA LYS A 64 -0.17 3.88 16.25
C LYS A 64 -1.50 3.27 15.85
N THR A 65 -2.58 3.99 16.12
CA THR A 65 -3.89 3.63 15.53
C THR A 65 -3.87 3.88 14.02
N ILE A 66 -4.75 3.21 13.27
CA ILE A 66 -4.85 3.31 11.80
C ILE A 66 -4.89 4.78 11.35
N THR A 67 -5.79 5.57 11.92
CA THR A 67 -5.95 6.99 11.58
C THR A 67 -4.72 7.82 11.95
N GLN A 68 -3.97 7.42 12.98
CA GLN A 68 -2.72 8.10 13.33
C GLN A 68 -1.61 7.74 12.33
N TRP A 69 -1.57 6.49 11.87
CA TRP A 69 -0.60 6.03 10.89
C TRP A 69 -0.81 6.70 9.53
N GLU A 70 -2.05 6.74 9.05
CA GLU A 70 -2.43 7.40 7.79
C GLU A 70 -2.02 8.88 7.76
N LYS A 71 -2.15 9.58 8.89
CA LYS A 71 -1.75 11.00 9.01
C LYS A 71 -0.25 11.21 8.87
N THR A 72 0.58 10.24 9.23
CA THR A 72 2.05 10.34 9.12
C THR A 72 2.59 9.73 7.83
N HIS A 73 1.77 8.98 7.08
CA HIS A 73 2.17 8.25 5.87
C HIS A 73 1.30 8.64 4.65
N PRO A 74 1.22 9.94 4.29
CA PRO A 74 0.41 10.40 3.16
C PRO A 74 0.96 9.94 1.80
N ALA A 75 2.25 9.57 1.72
CA ALA A 75 2.85 9.07 0.49
C ALA A 75 2.40 7.62 0.21
N GLU A 76 2.39 6.81 1.25
CA GLU A 76 1.94 5.42 1.26
C GLU A 76 0.46 5.34 0.94
N MET A 77 -0.36 6.20 1.56
CA MET A 77 -1.77 6.38 1.23
C MET A 77 -1.97 6.61 -0.27
N LYS A 78 -1.29 7.61 -0.85
CA LYS A 78 -1.42 7.93 -2.29
C LYS A 78 -0.94 6.80 -3.20
N ALA A 79 0.13 6.11 -2.79
CA ALA A 79 0.63 4.96 -3.54
C ALA A 79 -0.40 3.82 -3.54
N CYS A 80 -1.03 3.54 -2.39
CA CYS A 80 -2.05 2.51 -2.25
C CYS A 80 -3.37 2.91 -2.92
N GLU A 81 -3.77 4.18 -2.89
CA GLU A 81 -4.93 4.69 -3.65
C GLU A 81 -4.73 4.43 -5.15
N LYS A 82 -3.54 4.74 -5.68
CA LYS A 82 -3.18 4.52 -7.08
C LYS A 82 -3.13 3.03 -7.43
N GLU A 83 -2.54 2.20 -6.57
CA GLU A 83 -2.45 0.75 -6.77
C GLU A 83 -3.84 0.08 -6.77
N ALA A 84 -4.71 0.53 -5.87
CA ALA A 84 -6.09 0.06 -5.79
C ALA A 84 -6.98 0.56 -6.93
N GLY A 85 -6.57 1.61 -7.65
CA GLY A 85 -7.40 2.28 -8.66
C GLY A 85 -8.50 3.14 -8.04
N TRP A 86 -8.30 3.63 -6.82
CA TRP A 86 -9.24 4.54 -6.17
C TRP A 86 -9.16 5.96 -6.76
N LYS A 87 -7.95 6.48 -6.97
CA LYS A 87 -7.71 7.83 -7.52
C LYS A 87 -6.50 7.89 -8.43
#